data_AF-A0A2T4WB45-F1
#
_entry.id   AF-A0A2T4WB45-F1
#
_cell.length_a   1.000
_cell.length_b   1.000
_cell.length_c   1.000
_cell.angle_alpha   90.00
_cell.angle_beta   90.00
_cell.angle_gamma   90.00
#
_symmetry.space_group_name_H-M   'P 1'
#
loop_
_entity.id
_entity.type
_entity.pdbx_description
1 polymer ?
#
loop_
_entity_poly.entity_id
_entity_poly.type
_entity_poly.pdbx_seq_one_letter_code
_entity_poly.pdbx_strand_id
1 'polypeptide(L)'
;MSQDYTKPEFKELLKRLQEESWQLELLISGFAIFGLISAFPTIELAVDDAQNSQQLYKLIIYSIAWASCAILIFNLLLHVLLRGLWIGALGLRYVSGDIDYDSLKYSPKFTKYLKKRVGSFDKYIATLEDYCSVIFAISFLLIFYVLAITFTILAIALIVTQLLDSDSLPTWLSKGVGIALILFVVFGMFFTLIDFITLGFLKKKKWISKIYFPIYWVFSFITLSFLYRPLVYNFLDNKFGKRL
;
A
#
# COMPACT_ATOMS: atom_id res chain seq x y z
N MET A 1 1.04 3.15 -29.30
CA MET A 1 2.02 4.00 -28.57
C MET A 1 3.38 3.36 -28.71
N SER A 2 4.28 4.01 -29.44
CA SER A 2 5.62 3.52 -29.78
C SER A 2 6.48 3.31 -28.54
N GLN A 3 7.50 2.46 -28.64
CA GLN A 3 8.46 2.10 -27.58
C GLN A 3 9.33 3.31 -27.13
N ASP A 4 8.74 4.30 -26.48
CA ASP A 4 9.37 5.57 -26.05
C ASP A 4 10.17 5.47 -24.74
N TYR A 5 9.94 4.43 -23.95
CA TYR A 5 10.47 4.33 -22.58
C TYR A 5 12.01 4.16 -22.51
N THR A 6 12.67 3.84 -23.63
CA THR A 6 14.13 3.67 -23.68
C THR A 6 14.88 4.93 -24.10
N LYS A 7 14.18 5.93 -24.66
CA LYS A 7 14.80 7.12 -25.22
C LYS A 7 15.39 8.03 -24.13
N PRO A 8 16.47 8.78 -24.44
CA PRO A 8 17.06 9.73 -23.51
C PRO A 8 16.07 10.79 -23.01
N GLU A 9 15.19 11.32 -23.88
CA GLU A 9 14.25 12.37 -23.48
C GLU A 9 13.25 11.87 -22.43
N PHE A 10 12.79 10.62 -22.56
CA PHE A 10 11.89 10.02 -21.57
C PHE A 10 12.58 9.79 -20.22
N LYS A 11 13.85 9.39 -20.21
CA LYS A 11 14.63 9.23 -18.98
C LYS A 11 14.84 10.57 -18.27
N GLU A 12 15.08 11.64 -19.02
CA GLU A 12 15.20 12.98 -18.46
C GLU A 12 13.85 13.48 -17.90
N LEU A 13 12.76 13.27 -18.63
CA LEU A 13 11.42 13.56 -18.14
C LEU A 13 11.11 12.81 -16.85
N LEU A 14 11.40 11.50 -16.81
CA LEU A 14 11.19 10.67 -15.63
C LEU A 14 11.99 11.20 -14.44
N LYS A 15 13.24 11.59 -14.65
CA LYS A 15 14.09 12.16 -13.60
C LYS A 15 13.48 13.45 -13.04
N ARG A 16 13.02 14.37 -13.90
CA ARG A 16 12.36 15.61 -13.45
C ARG A 16 11.07 15.33 -12.67
N LEU A 17 10.24 14.40 -13.15
CA LEU A 17 9.02 14.00 -12.45
C LEU A 17 9.31 13.36 -11.08
N GLN A 18 10.42 12.64 -10.95
CA GLN A 18 10.88 12.10 -9.67
C GLN A 18 11.38 13.21 -8.74
N GLU A 19 12.11 14.20 -9.25
CA GLU A 19 12.61 15.33 -8.45
C GLU A 19 11.47 16.21 -7.93
N GLU A 20 10.37 16.31 -8.67
CA GLU A 20 9.19 17.11 -8.32
C GLU A 20 8.07 16.29 -7.65
N SER A 21 8.23 14.97 -7.48
CA SER A 21 7.16 14.07 -7.01
C SER A 21 6.62 14.47 -5.65
N TRP A 22 7.48 15.05 -4.80
CA TRP A 22 7.14 15.46 -3.45
C TRP A 22 5.95 16.41 -3.35
N GLN A 23 5.77 17.29 -4.35
CA GLN A 23 4.66 18.23 -4.38
C GLN A 23 3.34 17.48 -4.54
N LEU A 24 3.33 16.51 -5.47
CA LEU A 24 2.17 15.66 -5.75
C LEU A 24 1.90 14.71 -4.58
N GLU A 25 2.94 14.14 -3.97
CA GLU A 25 2.84 13.29 -2.78
C GLU A 25 2.16 14.03 -1.63
N LEU A 26 2.58 15.27 -1.35
CA LEU A 26 2.01 16.08 -0.28
C LEU A 26 0.56 16.49 -0.60
N LEU A 27 0.29 16.89 -1.84
CA LEU A 27 -1.04 17.29 -2.29
C LEU A 27 -2.05 16.14 -2.17
N ILE A 28 -1.71 14.97 -2.74
CA ILE A 28 -2.55 13.78 -2.70
C ILE A 28 -2.75 13.31 -1.25
N SER A 29 -1.68 13.30 -0.45
CA SER A 29 -1.78 12.93 0.98
C SER A 29 -2.71 13.87 1.73
N GLY A 30 -2.61 15.19 1.51
CA GLY A 30 -3.46 16.18 2.15
C GLY A 30 -4.94 15.98 1.83
N PHE A 31 -5.29 15.82 0.56
CA PHE A 31 -6.67 15.53 0.15
C PHE A 31 -7.18 14.20 0.72
N ALA A 32 -6.36 13.15 0.68
CA ALA A 32 -6.72 11.85 1.22
C ALA A 32 -6.95 11.90 2.73
N ILE A 33 -6.07 12.53 3.51
CA ILE A 33 -6.23 12.72 4.95
C ILE A 33 -7.53 13.46 5.25
N PHE A 34 -7.78 14.58 4.55
CA PHE A 34 -9.00 15.36 4.75
C PHE A 34 -10.27 14.54 4.49
N GLY A 35 -10.31 13.81 3.37
CA GLY A 35 -11.44 12.96 3.01
C GLY A 35 -11.65 11.81 4.00
N LEU A 36 -10.56 11.14 4.41
CA LEU A 36 -10.61 10.05 5.38
C LEU A 36 -11.08 10.53 6.76
N ILE A 37 -10.53 11.63 7.27
CA ILE A 37 -10.93 12.20 8.57
C ILE A 37 -12.39 12.65 8.52
N SER A 38 -12.84 13.23 7.41
CA SER A 38 -14.23 13.67 7.26
C SER A 38 -15.21 12.48 7.20
N ALA A 39 -14.80 11.35 6.61
CA ALA A 39 -15.60 10.13 6.55
C ALA A 39 -15.56 9.30 7.84
N PHE A 40 -14.51 9.42 8.65
CA PHE A 40 -14.24 8.54 9.79
C PHE A 40 -15.39 8.49 10.82
N PRO A 41 -15.96 9.62 11.29
CA PRO A 41 -17.07 9.59 12.25
C PRO A 41 -18.33 8.95 11.66
N THR A 42 -18.60 9.16 10.37
CA THR A 42 -19.76 8.55 9.70
C THR A 42 -19.62 7.03 9.64
N ILE A 43 -18.41 6.52 9.39
CA ILE A 43 -18.14 5.08 9.36
C ILE A 43 -18.24 4.50 10.79
N GLU A 44 -17.73 5.21 11.79
CA GLU A 44 -17.84 4.83 13.20
C GLU A 44 -19.32 4.70 13.63
N LEU A 45 -20.15 5.68 13.33
CA LEU A 45 -21.60 5.60 13.57
C LEU A 45 -22.25 4.42 12.84
N ALA A 46 -21.78 4.07 11.64
CA ALA A 46 -22.30 2.92 10.90
C ALA A 46 -21.91 1.58 11.54
N VAL A 47 -20.72 1.50 12.16
CA VAL A 47 -20.31 0.34 12.98
C VAL A 47 -21.25 0.20 14.18
N ASP A 48 -21.47 1.29 14.92
CA ASP A 48 -22.34 1.31 16.10
C ASP A 48 -23.78 0.93 15.77
N ASP A 49 -24.34 1.49 14.68
CA ASP A 49 -25.69 1.15 14.20
C ASP A 49 -25.80 -0.34 13.83
N ALA A 50 -24.81 -0.88 13.11
CA ALA A 50 -24.80 -2.28 12.73
C ALA A 50 -24.69 -3.21 13.94
N GLN A 51 -23.93 -2.83 14.97
CA GLN A 51 -23.83 -3.56 16.23
C GLN A 51 -25.14 -3.54 17.00
N ASN A 52 -25.75 -2.36 17.17
CA ASN A 52 -27.02 -2.19 17.89
C ASN A 52 -28.17 -2.92 17.19
N SER A 53 -28.18 -2.90 15.86
CA SER A 53 -29.17 -3.59 15.03
C SER A 53 -28.90 -5.10 14.87
N GLN A 54 -27.83 -5.64 15.48
CA GLN A 54 -27.41 -7.05 15.38
C GLN A 54 -27.22 -7.53 13.92
N GLN A 55 -26.80 -6.63 13.02
CA GLN A 55 -26.58 -6.92 11.60
C GLN A 55 -25.13 -7.32 11.37
N LEU A 56 -24.80 -8.59 11.64
CA LEU A 56 -23.42 -9.11 11.62
C LEU A 56 -22.66 -8.80 10.31
N TYR A 57 -23.32 -8.89 9.15
CA TYR A 57 -22.66 -8.61 7.87
C TYR A 57 -22.25 -7.14 7.73
N LYS A 58 -23.13 -6.20 8.13
CA LYS A 58 -22.84 -4.77 8.11
C LYS A 58 -21.75 -4.43 9.11
N LEU A 59 -21.81 -5.05 10.28
CA LEU A 59 -20.82 -4.87 11.34
C LEU A 59 -19.42 -5.20 10.79
N ILE A 60 -19.25 -6.38 10.17
CA ILE A 60 -17.96 -6.78 9.59
C ILE A 60 -17.49 -5.79 8.52
N ILE A 61 -18.36 -5.39 7.59
CA ILE A 61 -18.00 -4.48 6.49
C ILE A 61 -17.59 -3.11 7.03
N TYR A 62 -18.39 -2.51 7.91
CA TYR A 62 -18.08 -1.19 8.47
C TYR A 62 -16.88 -1.23 9.40
N SER A 63 -16.65 -2.31 10.15
CA SER A 63 -15.43 -2.46 10.96
C SER A 63 -14.18 -2.55 10.09
N ILE A 64 -14.24 -3.25 8.94
CA ILE A 64 -13.12 -3.29 7.98
C ILE A 64 -12.88 -1.89 7.41
N ALA A 65 -13.93 -1.17 7.02
CA ALA A 65 -13.81 0.20 6.50
C ALA A 65 -13.21 1.16 7.55
N TRP A 66 -13.69 1.08 8.80
CA TRP A 66 -13.19 1.87 9.92
C TRP A 66 -11.70 1.61 10.17
N ALA A 67 -11.31 0.34 10.29
CA ALA A 67 -9.91 -0.05 10.49
C ALA A 67 -9.01 0.40 9.32
N SER A 68 -9.53 0.28 8.09
CA SER A 68 -8.82 0.73 6.89
C SER A 68 -8.59 2.24 6.89
N CYS A 69 -9.62 3.03 7.23
CA CYS A 69 -9.48 4.48 7.37
C CYS A 69 -8.48 4.85 8.47
N ALA A 70 -8.53 4.20 9.64
CA ALA A 70 -7.60 4.45 10.74
C ALA A 70 -6.13 4.21 10.32
N ILE A 71 -5.85 3.08 9.68
CA ILE A 71 -4.49 2.72 9.22
C ILE A 71 -4.01 3.68 8.13
N LEU A 72 -4.87 4.05 7.17
CA LEU A 72 -4.51 5.00 6.11
C LEU A 72 -4.25 6.40 6.67
N ILE A 73 -5.10 6.90 7.57
CA ILE A 73 -4.89 8.18 8.25
C ILE A 73 -3.55 8.17 8.98
N PHE A 74 -3.26 7.13 9.76
CA PHE A 74 -2.00 7.01 10.49
C PHE A 74 -0.78 7.06 9.55
N ASN A 75 -0.77 6.25 8.49
CA ASN A 75 0.35 6.20 7.56
C ASN A 75 0.54 7.52 6.79
N LEU A 76 -0.56 8.14 6.34
CA LEU A 76 -0.49 9.41 5.62
C LEU A 76 -0.07 10.57 6.52
N LEU A 77 -0.49 10.58 7.79
CA LEU A 77 0.01 11.55 8.78
C LEU A 77 1.49 11.36 9.03
N LEU A 78 1.96 10.12 9.21
CA LEU A 78 3.38 9.82 9.37
C LEU A 78 4.18 10.30 8.13
N HIS A 79 3.67 10.05 6.94
CA HIS A 79 4.25 10.54 5.69
C HIS A 79 4.38 12.07 5.68
N VAL A 80 3.31 12.81 5.96
CA VAL A 80 3.31 14.28 5.97
C VAL A 80 4.25 14.84 7.05
N LEU A 81 4.32 14.22 8.23
CA LEU A 81 5.24 14.63 9.30
C LEU A 81 6.71 14.46 8.87
N LEU A 82 7.06 13.32 8.27
CA LEU A 82 8.41 13.09 7.75
C LEU A 82 8.74 14.02 6.59
N ARG A 83 7.77 14.31 5.71
CA ARG A 83 7.94 15.29 4.64
C ARG A 83 8.18 16.69 5.18
N GLY A 84 7.48 17.08 6.24
CA GLY A 84 7.73 18.34 6.95
C GLY A 84 9.15 18.43 7.52
N LEU A 85 9.64 17.35 8.13
CA LEU A 85 11.02 17.24 8.60
C LEU A 85 12.03 17.34 7.45
N TRP A 86 11.76 16.68 6.33
CA TRP A 86 12.58 16.74 5.12
C TRP A 86 12.65 18.17 4.54
N ILE A 87 11.51 18.86 4.40
CA ILE A 87 11.45 20.25 3.91
C ILE A 87 12.27 21.16 4.84
N GLY A 88 12.11 21.00 6.16
CA GLY A 88 12.88 21.75 7.16
C GLY A 88 14.40 21.49 7.05
N ALA A 89 14.80 20.23 6.83
CA ALA A 89 16.20 19.88 6.64
C ALA A 89 16.77 20.48 5.34
N LEU A 90 16.01 20.46 4.25
CA LEU A 90 16.40 21.09 2.99
C LEU A 90 16.55 22.61 3.13
N GLY A 91 15.62 23.27 3.83
CA GLY A 91 15.69 24.69 4.15
C GLY A 91 16.92 25.05 4.98
N LEU A 92 17.24 24.23 6.00
CA LEU A 92 18.45 24.40 6.79
C LEU A 92 19.70 24.24 5.93
N ARG A 93 19.73 23.20 5.07
CA ARG A 93 20.85 22.92 4.16
C ARG A 93 21.14 24.11 3.24
N TYR A 94 20.11 24.76 2.73
CA TYR A 94 20.25 25.95 1.87
C TYR A 94 20.97 27.10 2.57
N VAL A 95 20.73 27.29 3.88
CA VAL A 95 21.31 28.40 4.65
C VAL A 95 22.67 28.05 5.24
N SER A 96 22.82 26.85 5.81
CA SER A 96 24.00 26.48 6.62
C SER A 96 24.98 25.52 5.95
N GLY A 97 24.68 24.98 4.78
CA GLY A 97 25.56 24.01 4.11
C GLY A 97 25.63 22.67 4.84
N ASP A 98 26.80 22.00 4.82
CA ASP A 98 26.99 20.70 5.48
C ASP A 98 27.51 20.86 6.89
N ILE A 99 27.45 19.78 7.65
CA ILE A 99 28.05 19.74 8.97
C ILE A 99 29.57 19.82 8.83
N ASP A 100 30.11 21.01 9.09
CA ASP A 100 31.53 21.20 9.38
C ASP A 100 31.79 20.84 10.85
N TYR A 101 32.16 19.58 11.08
CA TYR A 101 32.49 19.07 12.41
C TYR A 101 33.70 19.74 13.06
N ASP A 102 34.61 20.30 12.26
CA ASP A 102 35.83 20.90 12.77
C ASP A 102 35.53 22.31 13.32
N SER A 103 34.55 23.00 12.75
CA SER A 103 34.01 24.27 13.28
C SER A 103 33.35 24.15 14.66
N LEU A 104 32.83 22.97 15.01
CA LEU A 104 32.14 22.70 16.27
C LEU A 104 33.08 22.66 17.49
N LYS A 105 34.39 22.48 17.27
CA LYS A 105 35.43 22.42 18.32
C LYS A 105 35.14 21.41 19.44
N TYR A 106 34.50 20.29 19.10
CA TYR A 106 34.23 19.21 20.05
C TYR A 106 35.47 18.36 20.34
N SER A 107 35.46 17.66 21.48
CA SER A 107 36.56 16.76 21.84
C SER A 107 36.68 15.58 20.84
N PRO A 108 37.88 15.01 20.65
CA PRO A 108 38.10 13.97 19.64
C PRO A 108 37.16 12.75 19.74
N LYS A 109 36.78 12.38 20.97
CA LYS A 109 35.82 11.29 21.23
C LYS A 109 34.44 11.59 20.64
N PHE A 110 33.91 12.79 20.88
CA PHE A 110 32.61 13.21 20.35
C PHE A 110 32.65 13.43 18.84
N THR A 111 33.68 14.09 18.32
CA THR A 111 33.84 14.31 16.88
C THR A 111 33.85 13.00 16.11
N LYS A 112 34.62 11.99 16.56
CA LYS A 112 34.65 10.65 15.95
C LYS A 112 33.29 9.95 16.03
N TYR A 113 32.60 10.07 17.16
CA TYR A 113 31.28 9.46 17.35
C TYR A 113 30.23 10.08 16.41
N LEU A 114 30.16 11.41 16.34
CA LEU A 114 29.18 12.14 15.53
C LEU A 114 29.44 11.96 14.02
N LYS A 115 30.71 12.03 13.57
CA LYS A 115 31.07 11.71 12.17
C LYS A 115 30.59 10.30 11.77
N LYS A 116 30.61 9.34 12.70
CA LYS A 116 30.15 7.95 12.45
C LYS A 116 28.62 7.78 12.53
N ARG A 117 27.96 8.43 13.49
CA ARG A 117 26.53 8.20 13.80
C ARG A 117 25.58 9.16 13.11
N VAL A 118 25.97 10.43 13.00
CA VAL A 118 25.20 11.47 12.30
C VAL A 118 25.62 11.49 10.83
N GLY A 119 26.93 11.58 10.57
CA GLY A 119 27.45 11.67 9.21
C GLY A 119 27.07 12.98 8.52
N SER A 120 27.18 13.03 7.19
CA SER A 120 26.81 14.22 6.41
C SER A 120 25.32 14.54 6.51
N PHE A 121 25.00 15.83 6.53
CA PHE A 121 23.61 16.30 6.51
C PHE A 121 22.91 15.94 5.19
N ASP A 122 23.64 15.94 4.07
CA ASP A 122 23.11 15.50 2.76
C ASP A 122 22.59 14.06 2.79
N LYS A 123 23.34 13.16 3.43
CA LYS A 123 22.90 11.77 3.62
C LYS A 123 21.62 11.69 4.46
N TYR A 124 21.48 12.53 5.48
CA TYR A 124 20.26 12.59 6.28
C TYR A 124 19.06 13.03 5.44
N ILE A 125 19.21 14.08 4.64
CA ILE A 125 18.17 14.55 3.70
C ILE A 125 17.80 13.46 2.69
N ALA A 126 18.79 12.81 2.07
CA ALA A 126 18.55 11.71 1.13
C ALA A 126 17.83 10.52 1.81
N THR A 127 18.20 10.20 3.05
CA THR A 127 17.54 9.13 3.81
C THR A 127 16.08 9.48 4.13
N LEU A 128 15.81 10.74 4.49
CA LEU A 128 14.44 11.21 4.70
C LEU A 128 13.61 11.16 3.42
N GLU A 129 14.18 11.51 2.26
CA GLU A 129 13.52 11.38 0.96
C GLU A 129 13.08 9.92 0.71
N ASP A 130 14.00 8.97 0.90
CA ASP A 130 13.73 7.55 0.72
C ASP A 130 12.59 7.08 1.64
N TYR A 131 12.59 7.48 2.92
CA TYR A 131 11.52 7.14 3.86
C TYR A 131 10.17 7.75 3.46
N CYS A 132 10.14 9.02 3.05
CA CYS A 132 8.90 9.68 2.62
C CYS A 132 8.29 8.96 1.41
N SER A 133 9.10 8.75 0.37
CA SER A 133 8.70 8.04 -0.86
C SER A 133 8.19 6.62 -0.56
N VAL A 134 8.88 5.89 0.32
CA VAL A 134 8.48 4.53 0.71
C VAL A 134 7.16 4.51 1.47
N ILE A 135 6.99 5.38 2.47
CA ILE A 135 5.75 5.40 3.27
C ILE A 135 4.57 5.84 2.40
N PHE A 136 4.77 6.79 1.49
CA PHE A 136 3.76 7.16 0.51
C PHE A 136 3.36 5.97 -0.38
N ALA A 137 4.34 5.25 -0.93
CA ALA A 137 4.09 4.07 -1.76
C ALA A 137 3.37 2.95 -0.99
N ILE A 138 3.75 2.69 0.27
CA ILE A 138 3.09 1.72 1.15
C ILE A 138 1.64 2.16 1.42
N SER A 139 1.41 3.45 1.68
CA SER A 139 0.07 4.00 1.91
C SER A 139 -0.83 3.78 0.69
N PHE A 140 -0.31 4.04 -0.52
CA PHE A 140 -1.05 3.81 -1.75
C PHE A 140 -1.31 2.31 -2.02
N LEU A 141 -0.34 1.45 -1.66
CA LEU A 141 -0.48 0.01 -1.78
C LEU A 141 -1.57 -0.55 -0.85
N LEU A 142 -1.70 0.00 0.37
CA LEU A 142 -2.77 -0.34 1.30
C LEU A 142 -4.16 -0.06 0.70
N ILE A 143 -4.34 1.02 -0.07
CA ILE A 143 -5.62 1.32 -0.74
C ILE A 143 -6.02 0.15 -1.67
N PHE A 144 -5.08 -0.39 -2.45
CA PHE A 144 -5.38 -1.53 -3.30
C PHE A 144 -5.73 -2.80 -2.53
N TYR A 145 -5.18 -2.98 -1.32
CA TYR A 145 -5.56 -4.11 -0.47
C TYR A 145 -6.97 -3.97 0.09
N VAL A 146 -7.36 -2.75 0.49
CA VAL A 146 -8.74 -2.46 0.89
C VAL A 146 -9.68 -2.73 -0.29
N LEU A 147 -9.34 -2.26 -1.50
CA LEU A 147 -10.13 -2.55 -2.71
C LEU A 147 -10.21 -4.05 -3.01
N ALA A 148 -9.11 -4.79 -2.86
CA ALA A 148 -9.09 -6.24 -3.08
C ALA A 148 -10.04 -6.99 -2.12
N ILE A 149 -10.06 -6.60 -0.84
CA ILE A 149 -10.99 -7.16 0.16
C ILE A 149 -12.43 -6.81 -0.22
N THR A 150 -12.69 -5.55 -0.56
CA THR A 150 -14.04 -5.09 -0.99
C THR A 150 -14.54 -5.84 -2.20
N PHE A 151 -13.75 -5.97 -3.27
CA PHE A 151 -14.15 -6.71 -4.47
C PHE A 151 -14.33 -8.20 -4.21
N THR A 152 -13.59 -8.78 -3.27
CA THR A 152 -13.82 -10.16 -2.84
C THR A 152 -15.19 -10.30 -2.17
N ILE A 153 -15.52 -9.42 -1.22
CA ILE A 153 -16.81 -9.44 -0.52
C ILE A 153 -17.95 -9.23 -1.53
N LEU A 154 -17.80 -8.29 -2.47
CA LEU A 154 -18.77 -8.07 -3.54
C LEU A 154 -18.93 -9.29 -4.45
N ALA A 155 -17.83 -9.95 -4.82
CA ALA A 155 -17.89 -11.18 -5.62
C ALA A 155 -18.65 -12.29 -4.89
N ILE A 156 -18.40 -12.48 -3.59
CA ILE A 156 -19.14 -13.46 -2.77
C ILE A 156 -20.62 -13.08 -2.68
N ALA A 157 -20.94 -11.82 -2.39
CA ALA A 157 -22.33 -11.34 -2.32
C ALA A 157 -23.07 -11.52 -3.67
N LEU A 158 -22.40 -11.28 -4.79
CA LEU A 158 -22.96 -11.50 -6.12
C LEU A 158 -23.21 -12.99 -6.37
N ILE A 159 -22.29 -13.88 -5.99
CA ILE A 159 -22.50 -15.32 -6.11
C ILE A 159 -23.69 -15.78 -5.26
N VAL A 160 -23.81 -15.31 -4.02
CA VAL A 160 -24.93 -15.67 -3.14
C VAL A 160 -26.26 -15.22 -3.77
N THR A 161 -26.37 -13.94 -4.11
CA THR A 161 -27.63 -13.37 -4.61
C THR A 161 -28.03 -13.85 -6.01
N GLN A 162 -27.07 -14.04 -6.91
CA GLN A 162 -27.37 -14.40 -8.32
C GLN A 162 -27.39 -15.90 -8.58
N LEU A 163 -26.72 -16.72 -7.75
CA LEU A 163 -26.70 -18.17 -7.93
C LEU A 163 -27.41 -18.90 -6.79
N LEU A 164 -27.04 -18.68 -5.53
CA LEU A 164 -27.57 -19.48 -4.41
C LEU A 164 -29.02 -19.16 -4.06
N ASP A 165 -29.39 -17.89 -4.10
CA ASP A 165 -30.74 -17.41 -3.77
C ASP A 165 -31.62 -17.25 -5.03
N SER A 166 -31.13 -17.71 -6.18
CA SER A 166 -31.86 -17.62 -7.45
C SER A 166 -32.98 -18.66 -7.52
N ASP A 167 -34.23 -18.19 -7.54
CA ASP A 167 -35.42 -19.01 -7.79
C ASP A 167 -35.54 -19.48 -9.26
N SER A 168 -34.77 -18.87 -10.17
CA SER A 168 -34.84 -19.13 -11.62
C SER A 168 -33.92 -20.25 -12.09
N LEU A 169 -32.98 -20.69 -11.27
CA LEU A 169 -32.01 -21.72 -11.62
C LEU A 169 -32.39 -23.10 -11.06
N PRO A 170 -32.13 -24.20 -11.78
CA PRO A 170 -32.27 -25.55 -11.23
C PRO A 170 -31.45 -25.71 -9.95
N THR A 171 -32.02 -26.37 -8.94
CA THR A 171 -31.40 -26.48 -7.60
C THR A 171 -29.98 -27.07 -7.63
N TRP A 172 -29.73 -28.04 -8.51
CA TRP A 172 -28.40 -28.64 -8.64
C TRP A 172 -27.36 -27.65 -9.21
N LEU A 173 -27.79 -26.75 -10.10
CA LEU A 173 -26.93 -25.74 -10.72
C LEU A 173 -26.69 -24.60 -9.74
N SER A 174 -27.76 -24.06 -9.15
CA SER A 174 -27.72 -23.01 -8.12
C SER A 174 -26.79 -23.40 -6.96
N LYS A 175 -27.08 -24.53 -6.28
CA LYS A 175 -26.30 -24.95 -5.10
C LYS A 175 -24.95 -25.53 -5.48
N GLY A 176 -24.87 -26.38 -6.52
CA GLY A 176 -23.63 -27.03 -6.92
C GLY A 176 -22.59 -26.02 -7.40
N VAL A 177 -22.95 -25.19 -8.37
CA VAL A 177 -22.02 -24.18 -8.93
C VAL A 177 -21.80 -23.04 -7.95
N GLY A 178 -22.84 -22.55 -7.27
CA GLY A 178 -22.72 -21.47 -6.30
C GLY A 178 -21.77 -21.81 -5.15
N ILE A 179 -21.92 -22.99 -4.52
CA ILE A 179 -21.03 -23.41 -3.43
C ILE A 179 -19.60 -23.62 -3.95
N ALA A 180 -19.43 -24.25 -5.11
CA ALA A 180 -18.10 -24.46 -5.70
C ALA A 180 -17.38 -23.13 -6.00
N LEU A 181 -18.10 -22.12 -6.50
CA LEU A 181 -17.55 -20.79 -6.76
C LEU A 181 -17.18 -20.06 -5.46
N ILE A 182 -18.00 -20.12 -4.41
CA ILE A 182 -17.65 -19.52 -3.12
C ILE A 182 -16.37 -20.16 -2.55
N LEU A 183 -16.27 -21.49 -2.57
CA LEU A 183 -15.07 -22.18 -2.11
C LEU A 183 -13.85 -21.76 -2.94
N PHE A 184 -13.99 -21.65 -4.26
CA PHE A 184 -12.92 -21.17 -5.13
C PHE A 184 -12.50 -19.73 -4.77
N VAL A 185 -13.44 -18.81 -4.54
CA VAL A 185 -13.15 -17.42 -4.15
C VAL A 185 -12.43 -17.36 -2.80
N VAL A 186 -12.94 -18.07 -1.79
CA VAL A 186 -12.38 -18.07 -0.43
C VAL A 186 -10.99 -18.69 -0.40
N PHE A 187 -10.82 -19.89 -0.95
CA PHE A 187 -9.50 -20.55 -0.98
C PHE A 187 -8.51 -19.79 -1.87
N GLY A 188 -8.96 -19.30 -3.02
CA GLY A 188 -8.10 -18.53 -3.90
C GLY A 188 -7.62 -17.24 -3.25
N MET A 189 -8.50 -16.50 -2.55
CA MET A 189 -8.08 -15.34 -1.76
C MET A 189 -7.10 -15.74 -0.66
N PHE A 190 -7.37 -16.81 0.07
CA PHE A 190 -6.48 -17.31 1.10
C PHE A 190 -5.07 -17.61 0.57
N PHE A 191 -4.96 -18.29 -0.58
CA PHE A 191 -3.67 -18.52 -1.23
C PHE A 191 -3.01 -17.23 -1.72
N THR A 192 -3.78 -16.25 -2.22
CA THR A 192 -3.22 -14.94 -2.59
C THR A 192 -2.69 -14.17 -1.39
N LEU A 193 -3.36 -14.24 -0.24
CA LEU A 193 -2.92 -13.65 1.01
C LEU A 193 -1.63 -14.31 1.51
N ILE A 194 -1.55 -15.65 1.46
CA ILE A 194 -0.31 -16.37 1.81
C ILE A 194 0.83 -15.94 0.90
N ASP A 195 0.64 -15.94 -0.42
CA ASP A 195 1.70 -15.55 -1.36
C ASP A 195 2.16 -14.11 -1.09
N PHE A 196 1.22 -13.23 -0.76
CA PHE A 196 1.51 -11.85 -0.40
C PHE A 196 2.36 -11.74 0.89
N ILE A 197 1.90 -12.31 2.01
CA ILE A 197 2.60 -12.27 3.31
C ILE A 197 3.99 -12.91 3.21
N THR A 198 4.10 -14.00 2.46
CA THR A 198 5.35 -14.76 2.30
C THR A 198 6.28 -14.22 1.21
N LEU A 199 5.93 -13.06 0.61
CA LEU A 199 6.71 -12.39 -0.42
C LEU A 199 7.02 -13.32 -1.62
N GLY A 200 6.00 -14.06 -2.07
CA GLY A 200 6.08 -14.91 -3.26
C GLY A 200 6.50 -16.36 -3.00
N PHE A 201 6.31 -16.91 -1.79
CA PHE A 201 6.73 -18.30 -1.50
C PHE A 201 6.09 -19.32 -2.45
N LEU A 202 4.80 -19.16 -2.80
CA LEU A 202 4.09 -20.08 -3.69
C LEU A 202 4.64 -20.06 -5.12
N LYS A 203 5.29 -18.96 -5.51
CA LYS A 203 5.94 -18.79 -6.82
C LYS A 203 7.32 -19.43 -6.91
N LYS A 204 8.00 -19.71 -5.78
CA LYS A 204 9.40 -20.16 -5.76
C LYS A 204 9.58 -21.65 -6.12
N LYS A 205 8.62 -22.52 -5.76
CA LYS A 205 8.73 -23.98 -6.03
C LYS A 205 8.00 -24.34 -7.35
N LYS A 206 8.70 -25.00 -8.29
CA LYS A 206 8.17 -25.33 -9.64
C LYS A 206 6.79 -26.00 -9.63
N TRP A 207 6.59 -27.01 -8.78
CA TRP A 207 5.33 -27.75 -8.72
C TRP A 207 4.19 -26.92 -8.12
N ILE A 208 4.45 -26.21 -7.00
CA ILE A 208 3.47 -25.33 -6.34
C ILE A 208 3.07 -24.19 -7.28
N SER A 209 4.03 -23.58 -7.97
CA SER A 209 3.79 -22.50 -8.92
C SER A 209 2.87 -22.93 -10.07
N LYS A 210 3.00 -24.16 -10.57
CA LYS A 210 2.13 -24.67 -11.65
C LYS A 210 0.66 -24.77 -11.23
N ILE A 211 0.40 -25.17 -9.98
CA ILE A 211 -0.96 -25.28 -9.42
C ILE A 211 -1.48 -23.88 -9.02
N TYR A 212 -0.62 -23.03 -8.48
CA TYR A 212 -1.00 -21.70 -8.00
C TYR A 212 -1.21 -20.69 -9.15
N PHE A 213 -0.56 -20.86 -10.30
CA PHE A 213 -0.61 -19.88 -11.38
C PHE A 213 -2.02 -19.54 -11.90
N PRO A 214 -2.93 -20.51 -12.14
CA PRO A 214 -4.31 -20.20 -12.53
C PRO A 214 -5.05 -19.36 -11.48
N ILE A 215 -4.85 -19.67 -10.19
CA ILE A 215 -5.41 -18.88 -9.07
C ILE A 215 -4.83 -17.47 -9.12
N TYR A 216 -3.50 -17.34 -9.19
CA TYR A 216 -2.81 -16.05 -9.29
C TYR A 216 -3.28 -15.19 -10.47
N TRP A 217 -3.64 -15.82 -11.60
CA TRP A 217 -4.15 -15.15 -12.79
C TRP A 217 -5.59 -14.66 -12.59
N VAL A 218 -6.53 -15.52 -12.16
CA VAL A 218 -7.93 -15.13 -11.93
C VAL A 218 -8.02 -14.02 -10.88
N PHE A 219 -7.32 -14.20 -9.76
CA PHE A 219 -7.30 -13.22 -8.69
C PHE A 219 -6.55 -11.95 -9.07
N SER A 220 -5.77 -11.95 -10.17
CA SER A 220 -5.23 -10.70 -10.72
C SER A 220 -6.31 -9.69 -11.07
N PHE A 221 -7.44 -10.18 -11.56
CA PHE A 221 -8.56 -9.34 -11.99
C PHE A 221 -9.45 -8.97 -10.79
N ILE A 222 -9.76 -9.94 -9.93
CA ILE A 222 -10.61 -9.71 -8.75
C ILE A 222 -9.98 -8.68 -7.81
N THR A 223 -8.67 -8.78 -7.56
CA THR A 223 -7.97 -7.88 -6.63
C THR A 223 -7.39 -6.63 -7.30
N LEU A 224 -7.58 -6.46 -8.61
CA LEU A 224 -6.91 -5.43 -9.43
C LEU A 224 -5.37 -5.44 -9.31
N SER A 225 -4.77 -6.58 -8.99
CA SER A 225 -3.34 -6.64 -8.71
C SER A 225 -2.43 -6.35 -9.89
N PHE A 226 -2.95 -6.38 -11.12
CA PHE A 226 -2.21 -5.88 -12.28
C PHE A 226 -1.79 -4.40 -12.14
N LEU A 227 -2.53 -3.58 -11.40
CA LEU A 227 -2.20 -2.17 -11.16
C LEU A 227 -1.04 -1.99 -10.18
N TYR A 228 -1.00 -2.78 -9.11
CA TYR A 228 -0.05 -2.57 -8.01
C TYR A 228 1.12 -3.56 -7.98
N ARG A 229 1.07 -4.67 -8.73
CA ARG A 229 2.16 -5.65 -8.83
C ARG A 229 3.52 -5.01 -9.18
N PRO A 230 3.63 -4.07 -10.14
CA PRO A 230 4.91 -3.40 -10.42
C PRO A 230 5.49 -2.70 -9.19
N LEU A 231 4.64 -2.05 -8.37
CA LEU A 231 5.08 -1.40 -7.14
C LEU A 231 5.57 -2.42 -6.11
N VAL A 232 4.81 -3.51 -5.90
CA VAL A 232 5.20 -4.59 -4.96
C VAL A 232 6.54 -5.19 -5.36
N TYR A 233 6.73 -5.55 -6.62
CA TYR A 233 7.99 -6.16 -7.05
C TYR A 233 9.16 -5.17 -7.03
N ASN A 234 8.93 -3.89 -7.35
CA ASN A 234 9.95 -2.85 -7.21
C ASN A 234 10.37 -2.67 -5.74
N PHE A 235 9.41 -2.64 -4.83
CA PHE A 235 9.65 -2.57 -3.39
C PHE A 235 10.45 -3.79 -2.89
N LEU A 236 10.08 -4.98 -3.33
CA LEU A 236 10.76 -6.23 -2.94
C LEU A 236 12.14 -6.42 -3.57
N ASP A 237 12.44 -5.80 -4.70
CA ASP A 237 13.77 -5.86 -5.32
C ASP A 237 14.76 -4.93 -4.59
N ASN A 238 14.27 -3.79 -4.10
CA ASN A 238 15.10 -2.80 -3.42
C ASN A 238 15.64 -3.33 -2.06
N LYS A 239 16.96 -3.24 -1.86
CA LYS A 239 17.64 -3.62 -0.60
C LYS A 239 17.10 -2.86 0.62
N PHE A 240 16.60 -1.64 0.41
CA PHE A 240 15.97 -0.84 1.46
C PHE A 240 14.56 -1.35 1.80
N GLY A 241 13.75 -1.67 0.79
CA GLY A 241 12.41 -2.24 0.97
C GLY A 241 12.40 -3.61 1.67
N LYS A 242 13.48 -4.41 1.54
CA LYS A 242 13.65 -5.67 2.29
C LYS A 242 13.98 -5.51 3.78
N ARG A 243 14.37 -4.31 4.22
CA ARG A 243 14.82 -4.05 5.61
C ARG A 243 13.72 -3.41 6.48
N LEU A 244 12.68 -2.84 5.86
CA LEU A 244 11.43 -2.44 6.51
C LEU A 244 10.52 -3.66 6.69
#